data_AF-A0A7Y9EFQ7-F1
#
_entry.id   AF-A0A7Y9EFQ7-F1
#
_cell.length_a   1.000
_cell.length_b   1.000
_cell.length_c   1.000
_cell.angle_alpha   90.00
_cell.angle_beta   90.00
_cell.angle_gamma   90.00
#
_symmetry.space_group_name_H-M   'P 1'
#
loop_
_entity.id
_entity.type
_entity.pdbx_description
1 polymer ?
#
loop_
_entity_poly.entity_id
_entity_poly.type
_entity_poly.pdbx_seq_one_letter_code
_entity_poly.pdbx_strand_id
1 'polypeptide(L)'
;MNPQNPCQSSYFVAFELVKAAERVHRDPKSPKWKADGNEKDQENARKYWSKVIATSGIFMERTASPGGACAVPPPDDPEKPWSVSFKIISIWRCETNRLQNLYLVTGAKYQEGGFKYSVQENRPAAVETLVNEAMSVSYGAGKWKTDKCENGKDSRQGIFPMTKEEAEEAGVEDRCDVDKNIAGAAKLVLSVEKVPPEERPNGIGPFQPMIGGWQKLSIAMGTDLKLFSQIGPGQNNFEASDKCLTVMRKFLTDIAPFATEFASLKKPPGDDKVYSEWKPKLDKVEEDHGITDPGMDPACMIGSWAPGFNNTLAQIATDLAGSGANGANLSGLGNYYQGREDANKETPPVVGEDTLVIPRLALRPLKPVGAPVAPDATEAWSRLGNTEGVLLPLEQIAVEYAWFFGGVIPPFNSAGKLIGSLATGGGGAVDNGTVQVTVGPDGCPENAPDNTLREGAKEIGIRKLCVDSVAQARTPQAAMAIKWALTHLGWPYAPLDSGKRNDPGWADCSSFVSRAYRDSGAIKNLYPQGTNAPVTTTFVGARWTHKITLSQAKPGDLVEPHSGHVAMQLADGYKVHTNQTGDVSKVERAYSSAYWVGWIDPSKV
;
A
#
# COMPACT_ATOMS: atom_id res chain seq x y z
N MET A 1 -24.51 -18.67 -4.16
CA MET A 1 -24.13 -20.05 -3.76
C MET A 1 -22.84 -19.98 -2.95
N ASN A 2 -22.57 -20.90 -2.03
CA ASN A 2 -21.30 -20.94 -1.32
C ASN A 2 -20.27 -21.74 -2.15
N PRO A 3 -19.20 -21.11 -2.67
CA PRO A 3 -18.20 -21.80 -3.50
C PRO A 3 -17.37 -22.84 -2.72
N GLN A 4 -17.35 -22.78 -1.38
CA GLN A 4 -16.61 -23.72 -0.51
C GLN A 4 -17.31 -25.07 -0.29
N ASN A 5 -18.58 -25.22 -0.70
CA ASN A 5 -19.28 -26.51 -0.63
C ASN A 5 -19.12 -27.24 -1.98
N PRO A 6 -18.41 -28.39 -2.05
CA PRO A 6 -18.13 -29.07 -3.33
C PRO A 6 -19.36 -29.38 -4.18
N CYS A 7 -20.50 -29.68 -3.54
CA CYS A 7 -21.77 -29.92 -4.23
C CYS A 7 -22.35 -28.63 -4.83
N GLN A 8 -22.07 -27.45 -4.24
CA GLN A 8 -22.46 -26.15 -4.80
C GLN A 8 -21.44 -25.64 -5.82
N SER A 9 -20.15 -25.99 -5.69
CA SER A 9 -19.14 -25.74 -6.72
C SER A 9 -19.45 -26.52 -8.00
N SER A 10 -19.81 -27.80 -7.89
CA SER A 10 -20.27 -28.60 -9.03
C SER A 10 -21.64 -28.13 -9.55
N TYR A 11 -22.54 -27.66 -8.68
CA TYR A 11 -23.80 -27.03 -9.11
C TYR A 11 -23.56 -25.75 -9.90
N PHE A 12 -22.59 -24.91 -9.52
CA PHE A 12 -22.20 -23.72 -10.27
C PHE A 12 -21.64 -24.07 -11.66
N VAL A 13 -20.70 -25.01 -11.73
CA VAL A 13 -20.15 -25.49 -13.01
C VAL A 13 -21.25 -26.09 -13.90
N ALA A 14 -22.16 -26.89 -13.33
CA ALA A 14 -23.31 -27.42 -14.05
C ALA A 14 -24.28 -26.32 -14.52
N PHE A 15 -24.53 -25.30 -13.71
CA PHE A 15 -25.43 -24.19 -14.02
C PHE A 15 -24.89 -23.29 -15.14
N GLU A 16 -23.60 -22.97 -15.13
CA GLU A 16 -22.96 -22.22 -16.23
C GLU A 16 -22.79 -23.08 -17.49
N LEU A 17 -22.56 -24.40 -17.38
CA LEU A 17 -22.63 -25.32 -18.52
C LEU A 17 -24.05 -25.43 -19.10
N VAL A 18 -25.10 -25.42 -18.26
CA VAL A 18 -26.50 -25.39 -18.72
C VAL A 18 -26.81 -24.08 -19.44
N LYS A 19 -26.41 -22.92 -18.90
CA LYS A 19 -26.54 -21.63 -19.60
C LYS A 19 -25.78 -21.62 -20.93
N ALA A 20 -24.55 -22.13 -20.96
CA ALA A 20 -23.77 -22.23 -22.20
C ALA A 20 -24.43 -23.18 -23.21
N ALA A 21 -24.99 -24.31 -22.73
CA ALA A 21 -25.78 -25.23 -23.54
C ALA A 21 -27.03 -24.54 -24.10
N GLU A 22 -27.78 -23.77 -23.31
CA GLU A 22 -28.91 -23.00 -23.80
C GLU A 22 -28.51 -21.93 -24.84
N ARG A 23 -27.38 -21.23 -24.64
CA ARG A 23 -26.85 -20.26 -25.64
C ARG A 23 -26.54 -20.97 -26.96
N VAL A 24 -25.82 -22.08 -26.90
CA VAL A 24 -25.45 -22.88 -28.08
C VAL A 24 -26.67 -23.55 -28.72
N HIS A 25 -27.68 -23.96 -27.95
CA HIS A 25 -28.94 -24.50 -28.47
C HIS A 25 -29.77 -23.47 -29.23
N ARG A 26 -29.74 -22.21 -28.77
CA ARG A 26 -30.45 -21.09 -29.41
C ARG A 26 -29.77 -20.59 -30.70
N ASP A 27 -28.49 -20.90 -30.93
CA ASP A 27 -27.81 -20.65 -32.21
C ASP A 27 -28.34 -21.62 -33.30
N PRO A 28 -29.03 -21.13 -34.36
CA PRO A 28 -29.52 -22.00 -35.43
C PRO A 28 -28.39 -22.64 -36.27
N LYS A 29 -27.14 -22.18 -36.12
CA LYS A 29 -25.92 -22.76 -36.72
C LYS A 29 -25.26 -23.82 -35.82
N SER A 30 -25.90 -24.26 -34.75
CA SER A 30 -25.35 -25.33 -33.89
C SER A 30 -25.67 -26.75 -34.41
N PRO A 31 -24.77 -27.73 -34.15
CA PRO A 31 -25.00 -29.11 -34.57
C PRO A 31 -26.25 -29.68 -33.93
N LYS A 32 -27.17 -30.19 -34.74
CA LYS A 32 -28.37 -30.91 -34.29
C LYS A 32 -28.02 -32.40 -34.15
N TRP A 33 -28.46 -33.00 -33.05
CA TRP A 33 -28.23 -34.41 -32.72
C TRP A 33 -29.47 -35.02 -32.05
N LYS A 34 -29.45 -36.34 -31.86
CA LYS A 34 -30.48 -37.13 -31.17
C LYS A 34 -29.80 -37.95 -30.09
N ALA A 35 -30.48 -38.17 -28.96
CA ALA A 35 -29.92 -38.87 -27.79
C ALA A 35 -29.37 -40.27 -28.16
N ASP A 36 -30.12 -41.03 -28.94
CA ASP A 36 -29.79 -42.40 -29.38
C ASP A 36 -29.48 -42.45 -30.89
N GLY A 37 -28.83 -41.41 -31.41
CA GLY A 37 -28.55 -41.26 -32.84
C GLY A 37 -27.38 -42.11 -33.35
N ASN A 38 -27.20 -42.11 -34.67
CA ASN A 38 -26.10 -42.85 -35.33
C ASN A 38 -24.74 -42.16 -35.14
N GLU A 39 -23.67 -42.74 -35.71
CA GLU A 39 -22.30 -42.20 -35.59
C GLU A 39 -22.16 -40.71 -35.95
N LYS A 40 -22.95 -40.23 -36.93
CA LYS A 40 -22.99 -38.82 -37.34
C LYS A 40 -23.75 -37.94 -36.34
N ASP A 41 -24.82 -38.46 -35.72
CA ASP A 41 -25.46 -37.78 -34.59
C ASP A 41 -24.52 -37.70 -33.38
N GLN A 42 -23.72 -38.74 -33.10
CA GLN A 42 -22.69 -38.72 -32.06
C GLN A 42 -21.54 -37.77 -32.39
N GLU A 43 -21.14 -37.64 -33.66
CA GLU A 43 -20.18 -36.63 -34.11
C GLU A 43 -20.74 -35.21 -33.92
N ASN A 44 -22.01 -34.98 -34.26
CA ASN A 44 -22.71 -33.73 -33.99
C ASN A 44 -22.83 -33.45 -32.48
N ALA A 45 -23.10 -34.47 -31.66
CA ALA A 45 -23.13 -34.35 -30.20
C ALA A 45 -21.78 -33.88 -29.65
N ARG A 46 -20.68 -34.49 -30.12
CA ARG A 46 -19.31 -34.07 -29.77
C ARG A 46 -19.05 -32.62 -30.19
N LYS A 47 -19.35 -32.25 -31.45
CA LYS A 47 -19.21 -30.86 -31.96
C LYS A 47 -20.07 -29.86 -31.18
N TYR A 48 -21.27 -30.25 -30.76
CA TYR A 48 -22.16 -29.44 -29.93
C TYR A 48 -21.56 -29.22 -28.55
N TRP A 49 -21.13 -30.27 -27.85
CA TRP A 49 -20.52 -30.14 -26.52
C TRP A 49 -19.17 -29.41 -26.56
N SER A 50 -18.37 -29.53 -27.62
CA SER A 50 -17.18 -28.70 -27.82
C SER A 50 -17.53 -27.21 -27.94
N LYS A 51 -18.60 -26.85 -28.69
CA LYS A 51 -19.13 -25.47 -28.69
C LYS A 51 -19.56 -25.05 -27.27
N VAL A 52 -20.31 -25.88 -26.55
CA VAL A 52 -20.77 -25.56 -25.18
C VAL A 52 -19.61 -25.30 -24.23
N ILE A 53 -18.57 -26.14 -24.27
CA ILE A 53 -17.36 -26.00 -23.45
C ILE A 53 -16.65 -24.67 -23.77
N ALA A 54 -16.41 -24.36 -25.05
CA ALA A 54 -15.81 -23.08 -25.46
C ALA A 54 -16.67 -21.87 -25.05
N THR A 55 -17.97 -21.89 -25.35
CA THR A 55 -18.96 -20.85 -24.99
C THR A 55 -19.26 -20.77 -23.48
N SER A 56 -18.73 -21.68 -22.66
CA SER A 56 -18.84 -21.60 -21.20
C SER A 56 -17.75 -20.74 -20.55
N GLY A 57 -16.56 -20.65 -21.16
CA GLY A 57 -15.38 -20.02 -20.55
C GLY A 57 -14.79 -20.75 -19.33
N ILE A 58 -15.48 -21.76 -18.78
CA ILE A 58 -15.09 -22.51 -17.57
C ILE A 58 -13.77 -23.27 -17.78
N PHE A 59 -13.57 -23.79 -18.99
CA PHE A 59 -12.39 -24.54 -19.38
C PHE A 59 -11.49 -23.65 -20.25
N MET A 60 -10.63 -22.85 -19.60
CA MET A 60 -9.63 -22.06 -20.33
C MET A 60 -8.75 -22.96 -21.20
N GLU A 61 -8.55 -22.54 -22.45
CA GLU A 61 -7.94 -23.37 -23.47
C GLU A 61 -6.42 -23.53 -23.27
N ARG A 62 -5.99 -24.68 -22.73
CA ARG A 62 -4.57 -25.08 -22.66
C ARG A 62 -3.92 -25.30 -24.05
N THR A 63 -4.70 -25.28 -25.13
CA THR A 63 -4.26 -25.49 -26.52
C THR A 63 -4.08 -24.22 -27.34
N ALA A 64 -4.08 -23.03 -26.71
CA ALA A 64 -3.51 -21.84 -27.33
C ALA A 64 -2.05 -22.13 -27.74
N SER A 65 -1.80 -22.22 -29.05
CA SER A 65 -0.53 -22.69 -29.62
C SER A 65 0.69 -22.03 -28.95
N PRO A 66 1.76 -22.77 -28.59
CA PRO A 66 2.92 -22.22 -27.89
C PRO A 66 3.62 -21.03 -28.57
N GLY A 67 3.38 -20.81 -29.87
CA GLY A 67 3.85 -19.63 -30.62
C GLY A 67 2.76 -18.66 -31.10
N GLY A 68 1.48 -18.89 -30.78
CA GLY A 68 0.39 -17.97 -31.14
C GLY A 68 0.33 -16.76 -30.21
N ALA A 69 -0.17 -15.60 -30.66
CA ALA A 69 -0.35 -14.44 -29.77
C ALA A 69 -1.37 -14.73 -28.65
N CYS A 70 -1.18 -14.13 -27.46
CA CYS A 70 -2.26 -14.04 -26.48
C CYS A 70 -3.30 -13.04 -26.96
N ALA A 71 -4.45 -13.54 -27.42
CA ALA A 71 -5.58 -12.74 -27.86
C ALA A 71 -6.67 -12.68 -26.78
N VAL A 72 -7.32 -11.53 -26.66
CA VAL A 72 -8.52 -11.38 -25.84
C VAL A 72 -9.70 -11.96 -26.64
N PRO A 73 -10.60 -12.76 -26.04
CA PRO A 73 -11.80 -13.23 -26.75
C PRO A 73 -12.64 -12.02 -27.20
N PRO A 74 -13.38 -12.12 -28.33
CA PRO A 74 -14.29 -11.06 -28.73
C PRO A 74 -15.33 -10.78 -27.64
N PRO A 75 -15.86 -9.55 -27.53
CA PRO A 75 -16.91 -9.23 -26.57
C PRO A 75 -18.21 -9.96 -26.92
N ASP A 76 -18.98 -10.34 -25.89
CA ASP A 76 -20.31 -10.94 -26.05
C ASP A 76 -21.31 -9.99 -26.75
N ASP A 77 -21.01 -8.68 -26.72
CA ASP A 77 -21.75 -7.61 -27.39
C ASP A 77 -20.75 -6.69 -28.12
N PRO A 78 -20.74 -6.67 -29.48
CA PRO A 78 -19.82 -5.82 -30.26
C PRO A 78 -19.97 -4.30 -30.01
N GLU A 79 -21.11 -3.83 -29.50
CA GLU A 79 -21.32 -2.42 -29.13
C GLU A 79 -20.73 -2.10 -27.74
N LYS A 80 -20.28 -3.12 -26.99
CA LYS A 80 -19.65 -3.00 -25.67
C LYS A 80 -18.29 -3.70 -25.65
N PRO A 81 -17.25 -3.12 -26.29
CA PRO A 81 -15.91 -3.69 -26.30
C PRO A 81 -15.34 -3.80 -24.88
N TRP A 82 -14.58 -4.88 -24.63
CA TRP A 82 -13.89 -5.09 -23.36
C TRP A 82 -13.00 -3.90 -22.96
N SER A 83 -13.03 -3.56 -21.69
CA SER A 83 -12.22 -2.49 -21.11
C SER A 83 -10.72 -2.77 -21.24
N VAL A 84 -9.92 -1.70 -21.21
CA VAL A 84 -8.45 -1.80 -21.14
C VAL A 84 -8.03 -2.62 -19.91
N SER A 85 -8.75 -2.50 -18.78
CA SER A 85 -8.56 -3.34 -17.59
C SER A 85 -8.70 -4.84 -17.90
N PHE A 86 -9.81 -5.24 -18.53
CA PHE A 86 -10.08 -6.64 -18.91
C PHE A 86 -9.00 -7.17 -19.85
N LYS A 87 -8.60 -6.37 -20.84
CA LYS A 87 -7.55 -6.69 -21.82
C LYS A 87 -6.18 -6.88 -21.15
N ILE A 88 -5.76 -5.98 -20.25
CA ILE A 88 -4.53 -6.10 -19.47
C ILE A 88 -4.51 -7.39 -18.67
N ILE A 89 -5.53 -7.63 -17.83
CA ILE A 89 -5.63 -8.83 -16.99
C ILE A 89 -5.58 -10.12 -17.84
N SER A 90 -6.34 -10.17 -18.93
CA SER A 90 -6.42 -11.34 -19.81
C SER A 90 -5.08 -11.66 -20.47
N ILE A 91 -4.45 -10.67 -21.09
CA ILE A 91 -3.21 -10.86 -21.85
C ILE A 91 -2.04 -11.14 -20.92
N TRP A 92 -1.88 -10.39 -19.83
CA TRP A 92 -0.77 -10.58 -18.89
C TRP A 92 -0.81 -11.94 -18.21
N ARG A 93 -2.00 -12.41 -17.80
CA ARG A 93 -2.14 -13.77 -17.26
C ARG A 93 -1.88 -14.83 -18.33
N CYS A 94 -2.27 -14.61 -19.58
CA CYS A 94 -2.00 -15.51 -20.68
C CYS A 94 -0.48 -15.64 -20.98
N GLU A 95 0.25 -14.53 -21.18
CA GLU A 95 1.69 -14.60 -21.47
C GLU A 95 2.49 -15.07 -20.24
N THR A 96 2.12 -14.67 -19.02
CA THR A 96 2.81 -15.15 -17.80
C THR A 96 2.58 -16.65 -17.56
N ASN A 97 1.41 -17.21 -17.90
CA ASN A 97 1.15 -18.65 -17.76
C ASN A 97 1.85 -19.52 -18.81
N ARG A 98 2.38 -18.94 -19.90
CA ARG A 98 3.15 -19.65 -20.92
C ARG A 98 4.62 -19.88 -20.54
N LEU A 99 5.19 -19.02 -19.70
CA LEU A 99 6.54 -19.23 -19.17
C LEU A 99 6.59 -20.50 -18.32
N GLN A 100 7.49 -21.44 -18.62
CA GLN A 100 7.73 -22.56 -17.69
C GLN A 100 8.33 -22.04 -16.38
N ASN A 101 9.38 -21.22 -16.47
CA ASN A 101 10.08 -20.64 -15.33
C ASN A 101 9.73 -19.16 -15.14
N LEU A 102 9.50 -18.74 -13.90
CA LEU A 102 9.20 -17.35 -13.54
C LEU A 102 9.90 -17.01 -12.23
N TYR A 103 10.86 -16.09 -12.27
CA TYR A 103 11.71 -15.69 -11.15
C TYR A 103 11.40 -14.27 -10.69
N LEU A 104 10.14 -14.01 -10.30
CA LEU A 104 9.74 -12.70 -9.80
C LEU A 104 10.45 -12.41 -8.47
N VAL A 105 11.31 -11.39 -8.44
CA VAL A 105 12.07 -11.02 -7.23
C VAL A 105 11.20 -10.25 -6.25
N THR A 106 11.12 -10.75 -5.02
CA THR A 106 10.33 -10.20 -3.89
C THR A 106 11.15 -10.05 -2.60
N GLY A 107 12.48 -10.10 -2.69
CA GLY A 107 13.40 -9.83 -1.60
C GLY A 107 14.85 -9.80 -2.06
N ALA A 108 15.73 -9.22 -1.25
CA ALA A 108 17.18 -9.40 -1.36
C ALA A 108 17.83 -9.27 0.02
N LYS A 109 18.91 -10.03 0.23
CA LYS A 109 19.77 -9.95 1.42
C LYS A 109 21.23 -10.09 1.01
N TYR A 110 22.10 -9.25 1.55
CA TYR A 110 23.54 -9.37 1.33
C TYR A 110 24.10 -10.54 2.16
N GLN A 111 24.83 -11.44 1.52
CA GLN A 111 25.47 -12.62 2.13
C GLN A 111 26.75 -12.98 1.39
N GLU A 112 27.82 -13.30 2.12
CA GLU A 112 29.02 -14.00 1.60
C GLU A 112 29.65 -13.38 0.34
N GLY A 113 29.58 -12.05 0.20
CA GLY A 113 30.18 -11.30 -0.92
C GLY A 113 29.21 -10.86 -2.02
N GLY A 114 27.94 -11.25 -1.98
CA GLY A 114 26.93 -10.85 -2.97
C GLY A 114 25.53 -10.68 -2.40
N PHE A 115 24.56 -10.32 -3.26
CA PHE A 115 23.14 -10.35 -2.90
C PHE A 115 22.55 -11.71 -3.27
N LYS A 116 21.87 -12.35 -2.33
CA LYS A 116 20.98 -13.48 -2.59
C LYS A 116 19.55 -12.95 -2.64
N TYR A 117 18.86 -13.21 -3.74
CA TYR A 117 17.51 -12.71 -3.98
C TYR A 117 16.47 -13.68 -3.42
N SER A 118 15.33 -13.16 -3.00
CA SER A 118 14.15 -13.95 -2.68
C SER A 118 13.21 -13.91 -3.87
N VAL A 119 12.80 -15.08 -4.36
CA VAL A 119 11.89 -15.23 -5.49
C VAL A 119 10.51 -15.64 -4.98
N GLN A 120 9.45 -15.17 -5.62
CA GLN A 120 8.08 -15.58 -5.31
C GLN A 120 7.82 -17.02 -5.79
N GLU A 121 7.92 -17.98 -4.87
CA GLU A 121 7.62 -19.40 -5.13
C GLU A 121 6.12 -19.65 -5.40
N ASN A 122 5.22 -18.85 -4.83
CA ASN A 122 3.79 -18.93 -5.12
C ASN A 122 3.50 -18.32 -6.50
N ARG A 123 3.54 -19.15 -7.53
CA ARG A 123 3.31 -18.73 -8.93
C ARG A 123 2.00 -17.96 -9.13
N PRO A 124 0.82 -18.37 -8.61
CA PRO A 124 -0.38 -17.53 -8.63
C PRO A 124 -0.16 -16.10 -8.11
N ALA A 125 0.49 -15.94 -6.95
CA ALA A 125 0.80 -14.63 -6.39
C ALA A 125 1.82 -13.84 -7.24
N ALA A 126 2.77 -14.51 -7.91
CA ALA A 126 3.68 -13.87 -8.85
C ALA A 126 2.95 -13.34 -10.09
N VAL A 127 2.03 -14.13 -10.66
CA VAL A 127 1.16 -13.72 -11.78
C VAL A 127 0.27 -12.55 -11.37
N GLU A 128 -0.30 -12.58 -10.17
CA GLU A 128 -1.13 -11.51 -9.62
C GLU A 128 -0.35 -10.21 -9.44
N THR A 129 0.87 -10.29 -8.87
CA THR A 129 1.76 -9.14 -8.70
C THR A 129 2.08 -8.47 -10.05
N LEU A 130 2.45 -9.25 -11.06
CA LEU A 130 2.75 -8.73 -12.41
C LEU A 130 1.53 -8.09 -13.09
N VAL A 131 0.33 -8.64 -12.91
CA VAL A 131 -0.92 -8.05 -13.43
C VAL A 131 -1.25 -6.73 -12.73
N ASN A 132 -1.04 -6.65 -11.42
CA ASN A 132 -1.29 -5.43 -10.64
C ASN A 132 -0.27 -4.33 -10.99
N GLU A 133 1.01 -4.66 -11.11
CA GLU A 133 2.05 -3.76 -11.63
C GLU A 133 1.69 -3.24 -13.03
N ALA A 134 1.28 -4.13 -13.94
CA ALA A 134 0.90 -3.77 -15.29
C ALA A 134 -0.31 -2.81 -15.35
N MET A 135 -1.32 -3.03 -14.50
CA MET A 135 -2.45 -2.12 -14.34
C MET A 135 -2.00 -0.73 -13.87
N SER A 136 -1.13 -0.66 -12.85
CA SER A 136 -0.62 0.61 -12.31
C SER A 136 0.27 1.37 -13.30
N VAL A 137 1.23 0.70 -13.96
CA VAL A 137 2.08 1.31 -15.00
C VAL A 137 1.22 1.89 -16.12
N SER A 138 0.28 1.11 -16.63
CA SER A 138 -0.57 1.52 -17.75
C SER A 138 -1.53 2.66 -17.38
N TYR A 139 -2.00 2.70 -16.13
CA TYR A 139 -2.83 3.79 -15.62
C TYR A 139 -2.01 5.08 -15.45
N GLY A 140 -0.86 5.00 -14.76
CA GLY A 140 0.00 6.17 -14.49
C GLY A 140 0.64 6.76 -15.74
N ALA A 141 1.02 5.93 -16.71
CA ALA A 141 1.71 6.37 -17.93
C ALA A 141 0.81 7.09 -18.96
N GLY A 142 -0.52 7.08 -18.81
CA GLY A 142 -1.42 7.72 -19.79
C GLY A 142 -2.93 7.61 -19.56
N LYS A 143 -3.40 7.12 -18.41
CA LYS A 143 -4.84 6.96 -18.06
C LYS A 143 -5.62 6.19 -19.15
N TRP A 144 -5.03 5.10 -19.63
CA TRP A 144 -5.61 4.09 -20.54
C TRP A 144 -6.18 4.59 -21.87
N LYS A 145 -5.50 5.54 -22.53
CA LYS A 145 -5.94 6.10 -23.81
C LYS A 145 -4.95 5.83 -24.94
N THR A 146 -5.48 5.36 -26.08
CA THR A 146 -4.83 5.46 -27.39
C THR A 146 -5.33 6.67 -28.20
N ASP A 147 -6.15 7.55 -27.60
CA ASP A 147 -6.57 8.83 -28.19
C ASP A 147 -5.32 9.64 -28.61
N LYS A 148 -5.17 9.92 -29.92
CA LYS A 148 -3.98 10.56 -30.53
C LYS A 148 -2.70 9.72 -30.53
N CYS A 149 -2.81 8.40 -30.38
CA CYS A 149 -1.70 7.50 -30.65
C CYS A 149 -1.35 7.54 -32.15
N GLU A 150 -0.06 7.67 -32.46
CA GLU A 150 0.46 7.78 -33.82
C GLU A 150 1.71 6.90 -33.98
N ASN A 151 1.53 5.65 -34.43
CA ASN A 151 2.60 4.65 -34.50
C ASN A 151 3.82 5.09 -35.35
N GLY A 152 3.64 6.03 -36.28
CA GLY A 152 4.74 6.60 -37.08
C GLY A 152 5.67 7.57 -36.33
N LYS A 153 5.25 8.16 -35.19
CA LYS A 153 6.05 9.14 -34.44
C LYS A 153 7.16 8.50 -33.61
N ASP A 154 8.26 9.21 -33.43
CA ASP A 154 9.42 8.75 -32.65
C ASP A 154 9.22 8.89 -31.13
N SER A 155 8.19 9.63 -30.69
CA SER A 155 7.77 9.66 -29.29
C SER A 155 7.27 8.28 -28.81
N ARG A 156 7.15 8.12 -27.49
CA ARG A 156 6.50 6.95 -26.89
C ARG A 156 5.02 6.88 -27.30
N GLN A 157 4.51 5.68 -27.57
CA GLN A 157 3.15 5.42 -28.08
C GLN A 157 2.53 4.16 -27.46
N GLY A 158 1.21 4.14 -27.28
CA GLY A 158 0.45 3.01 -26.75
C GLY A 158 -0.01 3.15 -25.30
N ILE A 159 -0.73 2.15 -24.81
CA ILE A 159 -1.29 2.03 -23.44
C ILE A 159 -0.24 1.61 -22.41
N PHE A 160 0.83 0.94 -22.88
CA PHE A 160 2.16 0.97 -22.31
C PHE A 160 3.03 1.79 -23.30
N PRO A 161 3.38 3.05 -23.01
CA PRO A 161 3.99 3.92 -24.02
C PRO A 161 5.42 3.51 -24.39
N MET A 162 5.57 2.80 -25.52
CA MET A 162 6.85 2.26 -26.03
C MET A 162 7.52 3.22 -27.03
N THR A 163 8.86 3.25 -27.07
CA THR A 163 9.61 3.78 -28.23
C THR A 163 9.44 2.87 -29.46
N LYS A 164 10.09 3.18 -30.59
CA LYS A 164 10.08 2.27 -31.75
C LYS A 164 10.93 1.02 -31.48
N GLU A 165 12.12 1.21 -30.90
CA GLU A 165 13.06 0.14 -30.58
C GLU A 165 12.49 -0.85 -29.54
N GLU A 166 11.84 -0.33 -28.48
CA GLU A 166 11.16 -1.17 -27.49
C GLU A 166 10.01 -1.99 -28.13
N ALA A 167 9.25 -1.39 -29.04
CA ALA A 167 8.16 -2.09 -29.74
C ALA A 167 8.68 -3.12 -30.75
N GLU A 168 9.77 -2.84 -31.46
CA GLU A 168 10.45 -3.79 -32.34
C GLU A 168 11.03 -4.97 -31.54
N GLU A 169 11.67 -4.74 -30.39
CA GLU A 169 12.10 -5.81 -29.46
C GLU A 169 10.90 -6.63 -28.94
N ALA A 170 9.75 -5.99 -28.71
CA ALA A 170 8.53 -6.64 -28.25
C ALA A 170 7.76 -7.43 -29.34
N GLY A 171 8.11 -7.25 -30.62
CA GLY A 171 7.34 -7.76 -31.76
C GLY A 171 6.00 -7.06 -31.97
N VAL A 172 5.93 -5.75 -31.70
CA VAL A 172 4.73 -4.90 -31.80
C VAL A 172 4.83 -4.01 -33.04
N GLU A 173 4.23 -4.48 -34.14
CA GLU A 173 4.15 -3.74 -35.42
C GLU A 173 3.36 -2.42 -35.30
N ASP A 174 2.35 -2.40 -34.44
CA ASP A 174 1.50 -1.24 -34.18
C ASP A 174 1.36 -1.01 -32.67
N ARG A 175 1.96 0.07 -32.19
CA ARG A 175 1.88 0.51 -30.78
C ARG A 175 0.50 1.05 -30.41
N CYS A 176 -0.35 1.36 -31.38
CA CYS A 176 -1.71 1.86 -31.18
C CYS A 176 -2.77 0.74 -31.17
N ASP A 177 -2.43 -0.46 -31.64
CA ASP A 177 -3.19 -1.68 -31.37
C ASP A 177 -3.05 -2.02 -29.88
N VAL A 178 -4.15 -1.88 -29.15
CA VAL A 178 -4.24 -2.08 -27.70
C VAL A 178 -3.73 -3.47 -27.30
N ASP A 179 -4.15 -4.51 -28.03
CA ASP A 179 -3.90 -5.89 -27.60
C ASP A 179 -2.48 -6.32 -27.97
N LYS A 180 -1.95 -5.88 -29.13
CA LYS A 180 -0.52 -6.02 -29.46
C LYS A 180 0.36 -5.28 -28.46
N ASN A 181 0.06 -4.03 -28.13
CA ASN A 181 0.86 -3.22 -27.20
C ASN A 181 0.89 -3.79 -25.78
N ILE A 182 -0.25 -4.27 -25.26
CA ILE A 182 -0.30 -4.97 -23.96
C ILE A 182 0.52 -6.28 -24.03
N ALA A 183 0.38 -7.09 -25.08
CA ALA A 183 1.11 -8.35 -25.23
C ALA A 183 2.62 -8.12 -25.36
N GLY A 184 3.04 -7.07 -26.07
CA GLY A 184 4.44 -6.66 -26.17
C GLY A 184 5.02 -6.22 -24.82
N ALA A 185 4.27 -5.43 -24.04
CA ALA A 185 4.69 -5.00 -22.71
C ALA A 185 4.90 -6.20 -21.78
N ALA A 186 3.96 -7.16 -21.79
CA ALA A 186 4.10 -8.42 -21.08
C ALA A 186 5.36 -9.17 -21.53
N LYS A 187 5.59 -9.35 -22.85
CA LYS A 187 6.77 -10.04 -23.39
C LYS A 187 8.09 -9.38 -22.99
N LEU A 188 8.19 -8.05 -23.03
CA LEU A 188 9.39 -7.32 -22.62
C LEU A 188 9.71 -7.56 -21.14
N VAL A 189 8.72 -7.42 -20.25
CA VAL A 189 8.94 -7.63 -18.81
C VAL A 189 9.26 -9.10 -18.52
N LEU A 190 8.48 -10.02 -19.07
CA LEU A 190 8.67 -11.47 -18.93
C LEU A 190 9.97 -11.98 -19.59
N SER A 191 10.59 -11.22 -20.51
CA SER A 191 11.91 -11.55 -21.07
C SER A 191 13.03 -11.53 -20.02
N VAL A 192 12.86 -10.73 -18.95
CA VAL A 192 13.78 -10.70 -17.80
C VAL A 192 13.29 -11.63 -16.70
N GLU A 193 11.99 -11.69 -16.41
CA GLU A 193 11.50 -12.54 -15.30
C GLU A 193 11.65 -14.04 -15.55
N LYS A 194 11.80 -14.49 -16.81
CA LYS A 194 12.15 -15.88 -17.13
C LYS A 194 13.60 -16.27 -16.80
N VAL A 195 14.46 -15.31 -16.45
CA VAL A 195 15.90 -15.50 -16.16
C VAL A 195 16.13 -15.47 -14.63
N PRO A 196 16.90 -16.42 -14.06
CA PRO A 196 17.27 -16.40 -12.64
C PRO A 196 17.92 -15.07 -12.23
N PRO A 197 17.65 -14.52 -11.03
CA PRO A 197 18.17 -13.22 -10.61
C PRO A 197 19.70 -13.11 -10.65
N GLU A 198 20.39 -14.22 -10.41
CA GLU A 198 21.85 -14.35 -10.42
C GLU A 198 22.45 -14.37 -11.84
N GLU A 199 21.64 -14.72 -12.85
CA GLU A 199 22.00 -14.71 -14.28
C GLU A 199 21.63 -13.39 -14.98
N ARG A 200 20.91 -12.49 -14.31
CA ARG A 200 20.56 -11.17 -14.86
C ARG A 200 21.80 -10.27 -14.91
N PRO A 201 22.01 -9.50 -15.99
CA PRO A 201 23.03 -8.45 -16.01
C PRO A 201 22.87 -7.49 -14.82
N ASN A 202 24.00 -7.09 -14.24
CA ASN A 202 24.11 -6.16 -13.11
C ASN A 202 24.85 -4.86 -13.49
N GLY A 203 24.94 -4.55 -14.79
CA GLY A 203 25.71 -3.44 -15.36
C GLY A 203 25.28 -2.03 -14.96
N ILE A 204 24.11 -1.85 -14.33
CA ILE A 204 23.72 -0.56 -13.69
C ILE A 204 23.73 -0.61 -12.15
N GLY A 205 24.08 -1.75 -11.54
CA GLY A 205 24.34 -1.86 -10.10
C GLY A 205 23.78 -3.14 -9.45
N PRO A 206 24.12 -3.39 -8.16
CA PRO A 206 23.82 -4.63 -7.47
C PRO A 206 22.33 -4.88 -7.21
N PHE A 207 21.46 -3.89 -7.39
CA PHE A 207 20.00 -4.04 -7.23
C PHE A 207 19.26 -4.18 -8.57
N GLN A 208 19.98 -4.23 -9.70
CA GLN A 208 19.38 -4.42 -11.04
C GLN A 208 18.46 -5.66 -11.16
N PRO A 209 18.75 -6.83 -10.56
CA PRO A 209 17.86 -7.99 -10.65
C PRO A 209 16.46 -7.78 -10.05
N MET A 210 16.34 -6.87 -9.07
CA MET A 210 15.08 -6.55 -8.37
C MET A 210 14.17 -5.61 -9.15
N ILE A 211 14.74 -4.69 -9.94
CA ILE A 211 13.97 -3.92 -10.93
C ILE A 211 13.22 -4.88 -11.87
N GLY A 212 13.85 -6.01 -12.20
CA GLY A 212 13.26 -7.05 -13.04
C GLY A 212 12.91 -6.51 -14.42
N GLY A 213 11.81 -7.00 -14.99
CA GLY A 213 11.44 -6.72 -16.37
C GLY A 213 11.06 -5.27 -16.67
N TRP A 214 10.61 -4.48 -15.69
CA TRP A 214 10.16 -3.11 -15.94
C TRP A 214 11.27 -2.17 -16.44
N GLN A 215 12.56 -2.53 -16.26
CA GLN A 215 13.67 -1.81 -16.90
C GLN A 215 13.60 -1.80 -18.45
N LYS A 216 12.88 -2.76 -19.06
CA LYS A 216 12.67 -2.82 -20.52
C LYS A 216 11.59 -1.87 -21.04
N LEU A 217 10.88 -1.17 -20.15
CA LEU A 217 9.88 -0.16 -20.49
C LEU A 217 10.23 1.09 -19.68
N SER A 218 11.14 1.93 -20.20
CA SER A 218 11.81 2.94 -19.35
C SER A 218 10.85 3.94 -18.68
N ILE A 219 9.64 4.10 -19.21
CA ILE A 219 8.57 4.93 -18.64
C ILE A 219 8.00 4.37 -17.30
N ALA A 220 8.06 3.06 -17.06
CA ALA A 220 7.59 2.43 -15.83
C ALA A 220 8.50 2.73 -14.61
N MET A 221 9.75 3.13 -14.88
CA MET A 221 10.82 3.25 -13.88
C MET A 221 11.02 4.67 -13.34
N GLY A 222 10.25 5.65 -13.83
CA GLY A 222 10.48 7.07 -13.55
C GLY A 222 11.85 7.55 -14.07
N THR A 223 12.34 8.65 -13.52
CA THR A 223 13.64 9.24 -13.90
C THR A 223 14.85 8.58 -13.22
N ASP A 224 14.65 7.82 -12.14
CA ASP A 224 15.71 7.47 -11.19
C ASP A 224 16.07 5.97 -11.12
N LEU A 225 15.80 5.26 -12.22
CA LEU A 225 16.19 3.87 -12.47
C LEU A 225 17.64 3.57 -12.05
N LYS A 226 18.56 4.50 -12.35
CA LYS A 226 20.00 4.36 -12.10
C LYS A 226 20.35 4.51 -10.62
N LEU A 227 19.63 5.36 -9.86
CA LEU A 227 19.83 5.44 -8.42
C LEU A 227 19.34 4.16 -7.74
N PHE A 228 18.13 3.70 -8.05
CA PHE A 228 17.61 2.48 -7.44
C PHE A 228 18.50 1.25 -7.72
N SER A 229 19.01 1.08 -8.94
CA SER A 229 19.94 -0.03 -9.24
C SER A 229 21.23 0.02 -8.43
N GLN A 230 21.62 1.21 -7.94
CA GLN A 230 22.82 1.45 -7.13
C GLN A 230 22.57 1.37 -5.61
N ILE A 231 21.49 1.97 -5.09
CA ILE A 231 21.24 2.08 -3.63
C ILE A 231 20.23 1.05 -3.09
N GLY A 232 19.30 0.58 -3.92
CA GLY A 232 18.31 -0.42 -3.53
C GLY A 232 17.29 0.04 -2.48
N PRO A 233 16.64 -0.92 -1.79
CA PRO A 233 15.55 -0.67 -0.85
C PRO A 233 16.04 -0.54 0.59
N GLY A 234 15.58 0.49 1.30
CA GLY A 234 15.80 0.62 2.74
C GLY A 234 15.16 -0.53 3.51
N GLN A 235 15.94 -1.22 4.35
CA GLN A 235 15.42 -2.11 5.40
C GLN A 235 15.53 -1.40 6.76
N ASN A 236 14.73 -1.86 7.74
CA ASN A 236 14.56 -1.18 9.03
C ASN A 236 15.87 -1.03 9.80
N ASN A 237 16.01 0.09 10.53
CA ASN A 237 17.06 0.40 11.51
C ASN A 237 18.48 0.04 11.07
N PHE A 238 19.23 1.05 10.62
CA PHE A 238 20.65 0.90 10.30
C PHE A 238 21.46 0.28 11.46
N GLU A 239 21.91 -0.96 11.25
CA GLU A 239 22.95 -1.60 12.06
C GLU A 239 24.30 -1.45 11.34
N ALA A 240 25.19 -0.66 11.93
CA ALA A 240 26.51 -0.41 11.37
C ALA A 240 27.42 -1.65 11.49
N SER A 241 28.00 -2.09 10.38
CA SER A 241 29.08 -3.08 10.43
C SER A 241 30.33 -2.51 11.12
N ASP A 242 31.17 -3.35 11.71
CA ASP A 242 32.43 -2.91 12.37
C ASP A 242 33.32 -2.04 11.46
N LYS A 243 33.32 -2.33 10.15
CA LYS A 243 34.02 -1.53 9.14
C LYS A 243 33.40 -0.14 9.00
N CYS A 244 32.08 -0.04 8.95
CA CYS A 244 31.41 1.26 8.92
C CYS A 244 31.57 2.02 10.24
N LEU A 245 31.45 1.37 11.39
CA LEU A 245 31.74 1.97 12.70
C LEU A 245 33.17 2.53 12.76
N THR A 246 34.13 1.85 12.15
CA THR A 246 35.52 2.32 12.03
C THR A 246 35.62 3.59 11.16
N VAL A 247 34.96 3.61 10.00
CA VAL A 247 34.92 4.78 9.10
C VAL A 247 34.24 5.98 9.79
N MET A 248 33.06 5.77 10.39
CA MET A 248 32.34 6.80 11.15
C MET A 248 33.17 7.39 12.29
N ARG A 249 33.80 6.52 13.10
CA ARG A 249 34.69 6.96 14.19
C ARG A 249 35.91 7.71 13.67
N LYS A 250 36.48 7.30 12.54
CA LYS A 250 37.61 8.01 11.92
C LYS A 250 37.19 9.40 11.43
N PHE A 251 36.15 9.48 10.60
CA PHE A 251 35.59 10.73 10.07
C PHE A 251 35.29 11.74 11.18
N LEU A 252 34.54 11.34 12.21
CA LEU A 252 34.21 12.23 13.34
C LEU A 252 35.46 12.69 14.11
N THR A 253 36.50 11.86 14.18
CA THR A 253 37.79 12.21 14.81
C THR A 253 38.62 13.17 13.94
N ASP A 254 38.63 12.95 12.62
CA ASP A 254 39.36 13.76 11.64
C ASP A 254 38.75 15.17 11.51
N ILE A 255 37.41 15.28 11.53
CA ILE A 255 36.69 16.53 11.25
C ILE A 255 36.47 17.41 12.50
N ALA A 256 36.40 16.80 13.69
CA ALA A 256 36.19 17.52 14.95
C ALA A 256 37.18 18.65 15.27
N PRO A 257 38.49 18.62 14.91
CA PRO A 257 39.39 19.76 15.10
C PRO A 257 38.98 21.00 14.31
N PHE A 258 38.32 20.81 13.16
CA PHE A 258 38.00 21.87 12.20
C PHE A 258 36.56 22.39 12.33
N ALA A 259 35.62 21.50 12.71
CA ALA A 259 34.21 21.79 12.93
C ALA A 259 33.90 22.64 14.20
N THR A 260 34.70 23.67 14.47
CA THR A 260 34.62 24.53 15.67
C THR A 260 33.31 25.28 15.80
N GLU A 261 32.68 25.70 14.69
CA GLU A 261 31.40 26.42 14.72
C GLU A 261 30.24 25.55 15.22
N PHE A 262 30.29 24.23 14.99
CA PHE A 262 29.29 23.28 15.48
C PHE A 262 29.27 23.23 17.01
N ALA A 263 30.35 23.60 17.70
CA ALA A 263 30.36 23.68 19.17
C ALA A 263 29.33 24.66 19.75
N SER A 264 28.79 25.59 18.94
CA SER A 264 27.68 26.47 19.33
C SER A 264 26.31 25.76 19.36
N LEU A 265 26.17 24.65 18.63
CA LEU A 265 24.91 23.93 18.42
C LEU A 265 24.57 23.06 19.64
N LYS A 266 23.86 23.62 20.62
CA LYS A 266 23.52 22.97 21.90
C LYS A 266 22.26 22.09 21.88
N LYS A 267 21.54 22.05 20.76
CA LYS A 267 20.36 21.22 20.50
C LYS A 267 20.34 20.85 19.01
N PRO A 268 19.62 19.79 18.61
CA PRO A 268 19.31 19.54 17.21
C PRO A 268 18.70 20.79 16.54
N PRO A 269 19.20 21.22 15.36
CA PRO A 269 18.57 22.26 14.56
C PRO A 269 17.32 21.71 13.86
N GLY A 270 16.37 22.61 13.54
CA GLY A 270 15.21 22.29 12.71
C GLY A 270 15.60 22.00 11.25
N ASP A 271 14.67 21.37 10.52
CA ASP A 271 14.82 21.00 9.10
C ASP A 271 15.28 22.18 8.22
N ASP A 272 14.67 23.35 8.42
CA ASP A 272 14.98 24.60 7.74
C ASP A 272 16.49 24.92 7.81
N LYS A 273 17.10 24.78 9.00
CA LYS A 273 18.48 25.11 9.28
C LYS A 273 19.46 23.98 9.01
N VAL A 274 19.05 22.71 9.15
CA VAL A 274 19.87 21.56 8.74
C VAL A 274 20.35 21.77 7.31
N TYR A 275 19.43 22.11 6.39
CA TYR A 275 19.75 22.22 4.98
C TYR A 275 20.20 23.61 4.53
N SER A 276 19.64 24.70 5.10
CA SER A 276 20.02 26.07 4.66
C SER A 276 21.25 26.65 5.35
N GLU A 277 21.60 26.19 6.56
CA GLU A 277 22.69 26.75 7.36
C GLU A 277 23.80 25.73 7.65
N TRP A 278 23.46 24.55 8.18
CA TRP A 278 24.45 23.65 8.78
C TRP A 278 25.08 22.64 7.82
N LYS A 279 24.34 22.16 6.81
CA LYS A 279 24.93 21.31 5.76
C LYS A 279 26.00 22.06 4.93
N PRO A 280 25.76 23.28 4.40
CA PRO A 280 26.79 23.99 3.63
C PRO A 280 28.08 24.28 4.40
N LYS A 281 27.99 24.44 5.74
CA LYS A 281 29.15 24.54 6.64
C LYS A 281 29.93 23.24 6.71
N LEU A 282 29.25 22.11 6.92
CA LEU A 282 29.91 20.79 6.98
C LEU A 282 30.57 20.45 5.64
N ASP A 283 29.82 20.59 4.53
CA ASP A 283 30.30 20.32 3.17
C ASP A 283 31.57 21.12 2.86
N LYS A 284 31.66 22.37 3.33
CA LYS A 284 32.84 23.21 3.18
C LYS A 284 34.03 22.72 4.03
N VAL A 285 33.80 22.29 5.27
CA VAL A 285 34.87 21.73 6.12
C VAL A 285 35.40 20.41 5.55
N GLU A 286 34.53 19.62 4.93
CA GLU A 286 34.91 18.41 4.18
C GLU A 286 35.77 18.75 2.95
N GLU A 287 35.36 19.73 2.13
CA GLU A 287 36.12 20.20 0.96
C GLU A 287 37.48 20.81 1.33
N ASP A 288 37.51 21.78 2.26
CA ASP A 288 38.73 22.52 2.65
C ASP A 288 39.82 21.62 3.27
N HIS A 289 39.44 20.45 3.80
CA HIS A 289 40.35 19.50 4.46
C HIS A 289 40.47 18.13 3.77
N GLY A 290 39.77 17.90 2.65
CA GLY A 290 39.81 16.63 1.91
C GLY A 290 39.24 15.44 2.71
N ILE A 291 38.25 15.69 3.57
CA ILE A 291 37.57 14.68 4.38
C ILE A 291 36.34 14.19 3.61
N THR A 292 36.05 12.90 3.67
CA THR A 292 34.93 12.26 2.94
C THR A 292 33.80 11.91 3.92
N ASP A 293 32.57 12.43 3.71
CA ASP A 293 31.37 12.00 4.47
C ASP A 293 31.25 10.45 4.44
N PRO A 294 30.96 9.78 5.58
CA PRO A 294 30.93 8.33 5.66
C PRO A 294 29.98 7.67 4.65
N GLY A 295 28.91 8.34 4.23
CA GLY A 295 28.00 7.84 3.22
C GLY A 295 28.56 7.73 1.81
N MET A 296 29.75 8.29 1.56
CA MET A 296 30.51 8.14 0.32
C MET A 296 31.60 7.06 0.39
N ASP A 297 31.88 6.48 1.57
CA ASP A 297 32.83 5.37 1.73
C ASP A 297 32.16 4.01 1.44
N PRO A 298 32.71 3.11 0.61
CA PRO A 298 32.10 1.82 0.26
C PRO A 298 31.72 0.90 1.43
N ALA A 299 32.33 1.03 2.61
CA ALA A 299 31.97 0.25 3.79
C ALA A 299 30.72 0.77 4.52
N CYS A 300 30.38 2.05 4.34
CA CYS A 300 29.21 2.71 4.93
C CYS A 300 28.12 3.09 3.91
N MET A 301 28.45 3.21 2.61
CA MET A 301 27.58 3.68 1.53
C MET A 301 26.29 2.87 1.34
N ILE A 302 26.25 1.61 1.76
CA ILE A 302 25.01 0.80 1.72
C ILE A 302 24.09 1.15 2.90
N GLY A 303 24.64 1.65 4.01
CA GLY A 303 23.92 2.04 5.22
C GLY A 303 23.53 3.52 5.30
N SER A 304 24.20 4.41 4.57
CA SER A 304 23.99 5.88 4.65
C SER A 304 22.62 6.39 4.27
N TRP A 305 21.86 5.57 3.54
CA TRP A 305 20.50 5.87 3.09
C TRP A 305 19.43 5.21 3.98
N ALA A 306 19.82 4.47 5.03
CA ALA A 306 18.90 3.79 5.93
C ALA A 306 18.54 4.67 7.16
N PRO A 307 17.27 4.70 7.59
CA PRO A 307 16.87 5.34 8.84
C PRO A 307 17.68 4.81 10.03
N GLY A 308 18.15 5.73 10.87
CA GLY A 308 19.10 5.46 11.95
C GLY A 308 20.57 5.73 11.61
N PHE A 309 20.95 6.00 10.35
CA PHE A 309 22.36 6.29 10.04
C PHE A 309 22.89 7.57 10.68
N ASN A 310 22.13 8.66 10.62
CA ASN A 310 22.55 9.93 11.22
C ASN A 310 22.39 9.85 12.75
N ASN A 311 21.40 9.11 13.25
CA ASN A 311 21.31 8.72 14.67
C ASN A 311 22.59 7.99 15.14
N THR A 312 23.11 7.01 14.37
CA THR A 312 24.34 6.29 14.72
C THR A 312 25.57 7.20 14.69
N LEU A 313 25.68 8.10 13.71
CA LEU A 313 26.72 9.14 13.72
C LEU A 313 26.59 10.07 14.93
N ALA A 314 25.37 10.47 15.30
CA ALA A 314 25.12 11.31 16.47
C ALA A 314 25.50 10.63 17.79
N GLN A 315 25.20 9.32 17.92
CA GLN A 315 25.61 8.51 19.07
C GLN A 315 27.13 8.37 19.14
N ILE A 316 27.81 8.03 18.03
CA ILE A 316 29.28 7.92 18.01
C ILE A 316 29.94 9.27 18.31
N ALA A 317 29.41 10.38 17.81
CA ALA A 317 29.90 11.72 18.12
C ALA A 317 29.72 12.05 19.61
N THR A 318 28.63 11.60 20.22
CA THR A 318 28.35 11.76 21.66
C THR A 318 29.29 10.90 22.52
N ASP A 319 29.54 9.64 22.15
CA ASP A 319 30.52 8.76 22.80
C ASP A 319 31.92 9.41 22.82
N LEU A 320 32.39 9.86 21.64
CA LEU A 320 33.71 10.48 21.47
C LEU A 320 33.82 11.82 22.21
N ALA A 321 32.73 12.57 22.34
CA ALA A 321 32.72 13.86 23.02
C ALA A 321 33.11 13.75 24.50
N GLY A 322 32.81 12.62 25.15
CA GLY A 322 33.16 12.36 26.54
C GLY A 322 34.66 12.07 26.79
N SER A 323 35.49 11.94 25.74
CA SER A 323 36.86 11.39 25.86
C SER A 323 38.01 12.28 25.38
N GLY A 324 37.77 13.51 24.90
CA GLY A 324 38.84 14.29 24.27
C GLY A 324 38.66 15.81 24.19
N ALA A 325 39.74 16.51 23.83
CA ALA A 325 39.83 17.97 23.81
C ALA A 325 38.80 18.67 22.89
N ASN A 326 38.33 17.97 21.85
CA ASN A 326 37.33 18.49 20.89
C ASN A 326 35.88 18.19 21.32
N GLY A 327 35.62 17.82 22.58
CA GLY A 327 34.31 17.35 23.04
C GLY A 327 33.15 18.32 22.78
N ALA A 328 33.40 19.64 22.79
CA ALA A 328 32.39 20.62 22.43
C ALA A 328 31.99 20.55 20.94
N ASN A 329 32.97 20.39 20.05
CA ASN A 329 32.77 20.28 18.60
C ASN A 329 32.06 18.96 18.26
N LEU A 330 32.47 17.85 18.90
CA LEU A 330 31.86 16.52 18.76
C LEU A 330 30.40 16.50 19.24
N SER A 331 30.09 17.10 20.40
CA SER A 331 28.70 17.27 20.87
C SER A 331 27.87 18.12 19.90
N GLY A 332 28.48 19.13 19.27
CA GLY A 332 27.88 19.94 18.21
C GLY A 332 27.54 19.15 16.95
N LEU A 333 28.51 18.37 16.44
CA LEU A 333 28.30 17.45 15.31
C LEU A 333 27.23 16.40 15.62
N GLY A 334 27.20 15.89 16.86
CA GLY A 334 26.14 14.99 17.33
C GLY A 334 24.75 15.62 17.23
N ASN A 335 24.59 16.86 17.70
CA ASN A 335 23.35 17.61 17.53
C ASN A 335 23.00 17.88 16.06
N TYR A 336 23.97 18.16 15.19
CA TYR A 336 23.73 18.32 13.76
C TYR A 336 23.21 17.03 13.11
N TYR A 337 23.88 15.89 13.32
CA TYR A 337 23.44 14.62 12.76
C TYR A 337 22.10 14.15 13.35
N GLN A 338 21.81 14.46 14.62
CA GLN A 338 20.49 14.24 15.20
C GLN A 338 19.43 15.13 14.51
N GLY A 339 19.69 16.41 14.26
CA GLY A 339 18.80 17.28 13.50
C GLY A 339 18.58 16.79 12.07
N ARG A 340 19.63 16.29 11.41
CA ARG A 340 19.55 15.64 10.08
C ARG A 340 18.72 14.35 10.12
N GLU A 341 18.77 13.58 11.21
CA GLU A 341 17.89 12.42 11.42
C GLU A 341 16.43 12.83 11.67
N ASP A 342 16.18 13.92 12.42
CA ASP A 342 14.83 14.38 12.76
C ASP A 342 14.14 15.10 11.59
N ALA A 343 14.88 15.91 10.83
CA ALA A 343 14.42 16.49 9.57
C ALA A 343 14.00 15.42 8.53
N ASN A 344 14.58 14.22 8.59
CA ASN A 344 14.18 13.09 7.76
C ASN A 344 12.87 12.40 8.22
N LYS A 345 12.26 12.81 9.34
CA LYS A 345 11.03 12.19 9.90
C LYS A 345 9.77 13.03 9.72
N GLU A 346 9.88 14.35 9.61
CA GLU A 346 8.76 15.27 9.87
C GLU A 346 7.89 15.67 8.65
N THR A 347 8.15 15.18 7.44
CA THR A 347 7.43 15.64 6.22
C THR A 347 6.13 14.84 5.95
N PRO A 348 4.91 15.36 6.24
CA PRO A 348 3.68 14.77 5.74
C PRO A 348 3.49 15.03 4.24
N PRO A 349 2.86 14.12 3.48
CA PRO A 349 2.63 14.31 2.05
C PRO A 349 1.60 15.43 1.78
N VAL A 350 1.94 16.33 0.86
CA VAL A 350 1.05 17.39 0.37
C VAL A 350 0.08 16.82 -0.65
N VAL A 351 -1.18 17.23 -0.59
CA VAL A 351 -2.22 16.80 -1.54
C VAL A 351 -2.14 17.66 -2.81
N GLY A 352 -1.63 17.13 -3.93
CA GLY A 352 -1.86 17.78 -5.23
C GLY A 352 -0.97 17.43 -6.44
N GLU A 353 0.18 16.76 -6.29
CA GLU A 353 1.13 16.60 -7.42
C GLU A 353 1.25 15.15 -7.94
N ASP A 354 1.30 14.98 -9.26
CA ASP A 354 1.46 13.69 -9.96
C ASP A 354 2.95 13.30 -10.06
N THR A 355 3.35 12.09 -9.65
CA THR A 355 4.54 11.38 -10.21
C THR A 355 4.47 9.86 -10.00
N LEU A 356 5.21 9.09 -10.81
CA LEU A 356 5.20 7.62 -10.86
C LEU A 356 6.62 7.06 -10.71
N VAL A 357 6.77 6.02 -9.89
CA VAL A 357 7.95 5.14 -9.87
C VAL A 357 7.54 3.72 -9.44
N ILE A 358 7.90 2.67 -10.18
CA ILE A 358 7.91 1.29 -9.67
C ILE A 358 9.36 0.76 -9.66
N PRO A 359 9.95 0.58 -8.46
CA PRO A 359 11.15 -0.23 -8.31
C PRO A 359 10.98 -1.22 -7.14
N ARG A 360 10.92 -2.53 -7.41
CA ARG A 360 10.46 -3.50 -6.40
C ARG A 360 11.42 -3.64 -5.22
N LEU A 361 11.10 -3.01 -4.08
CA LEU A 361 11.08 -3.64 -2.73
C LEU A 361 10.85 -2.65 -1.57
N ALA A 362 9.92 -2.96 -0.66
CA ALA A 362 9.99 -2.69 0.79
C ALA A 362 8.70 -3.20 1.49
N LEU A 363 8.74 -4.35 2.18
CA LEU A 363 7.52 -4.99 2.74
C LEU A 363 6.91 -4.26 3.97
N ARG A 364 6.32 -3.07 3.79
CA ARG A 364 5.41 -2.40 4.74
C ARG A 364 4.29 -1.62 4.01
N PRO A 365 3.07 -1.52 4.59
CA PRO A 365 1.89 -1.06 3.86
C PRO A 365 1.77 0.47 3.80
N LEU A 366 1.60 1.02 2.60
CA LEU A 366 1.05 2.35 2.37
C LEU A 366 -0.23 2.25 1.53
N LYS A 367 -0.88 3.38 1.23
CA LYS A 367 -2.29 3.37 0.78
C LYS A 367 -2.46 2.81 -0.64
N PRO A 368 -3.55 2.06 -0.92
CA PRO A 368 -3.87 1.61 -2.27
C PRO A 368 -4.07 2.74 -3.27
N VAL A 369 -3.29 2.74 -4.36
CA VAL A 369 -3.62 3.48 -5.59
C VAL A 369 -4.37 2.53 -6.52
N GLY A 370 -5.70 2.58 -6.42
CA GLY A 370 -6.57 1.83 -7.31
C GLY A 370 -6.64 2.47 -8.70
N ALA A 371 -5.95 1.87 -9.68
CA ALA A 371 -6.34 2.03 -11.08
C ALA A 371 -7.79 1.54 -11.22
N PRO A 372 -8.73 2.34 -11.76
CA PRO A 372 -10.17 2.07 -11.63
C PRO A 372 -10.59 0.86 -12.48
N VAL A 373 -10.70 -0.31 -11.84
CA VAL A 373 -11.11 -1.56 -12.51
C VAL A 373 -12.54 -1.43 -13.02
N ALA A 374 -12.72 -1.52 -14.34
CA ALA A 374 -14.04 -1.46 -14.95
C ALA A 374 -14.90 -2.69 -14.58
N PRO A 375 -16.25 -2.59 -14.55
CA PRO A 375 -17.11 -3.67 -14.06
C PRO A 375 -16.96 -5.00 -14.81
N ASP A 376 -16.69 -4.96 -16.12
CA ASP A 376 -16.43 -6.14 -16.95
C ASP A 376 -15.15 -6.88 -16.56
N ALA A 377 -14.11 -6.15 -16.16
CA ALA A 377 -12.85 -6.72 -15.69
C ALA A 377 -12.99 -7.51 -14.37
N THR A 378 -14.07 -7.32 -13.62
CA THR A 378 -14.45 -8.22 -12.52
C THR A 378 -14.67 -9.66 -13.01
N GLU A 379 -15.13 -9.83 -14.25
CA GLU A 379 -15.28 -11.15 -14.86
C GLU A 379 -13.93 -11.76 -15.24
N ALA A 380 -12.98 -10.97 -15.75
CA ALA A 380 -11.60 -11.43 -15.98
C ALA A 380 -10.91 -11.87 -14.66
N TRP A 381 -11.17 -11.19 -13.55
CA TRP A 381 -10.70 -11.63 -12.22
C TRP A 381 -11.38 -12.91 -11.74
N SER A 382 -12.70 -13.01 -11.87
CA SER A 382 -13.49 -14.11 -11.27
C SER A 382 -13.56 -15.40 -12.09
N ARG A 383 -13.34 -15.35 -13.43
CA ARG A 383 -13.20 -16.54 -14.29
C ARG A 383 -11.96 -17.41 -13.97
N LEU A 384 -11.09 -16.98 -13.06
CA LEU A 384 -9.73 -17.52 -12.85
C LEU A 384 -9.50 -18.06 -11.44
N GLY A 385 -10.46 -18.85 -10.94
CA GLY A 385 -10.51 -19.30 -9.55
C GLY A 385 -9.36 -20.21 -9.11
N ASN A 386 -8.42 -19.64 -8.35
CA ASN A 386 -7.97 -20.23 -7.09
C ASN A 386 -7.49 -19.13 -6.12
N THR A 387 -8.29 -18.79 -5.12
CA THR A 387 -7.93 -17.85 -4.03
C THR A 387 -8.00 -18.53 -2.66
N GLU A 388 -7.22 -19.59 -2.50
CA GLU A 388 -6.80 -20.02 -1.15
C GLU A 388 -5.99 -18.89 -0.48
N GLY A 389 -6.60 -18.24 0.52
CA GLY A 389 -5.92 -17.30 1.43
C GLY A 389 -6.28 -15.82 1.29
N VAL A 390 -6.78 -15.36 0.13
CA VAL A 390 -7.06 -13.93 -0.10
C VAL A 390 -8.49 -13.70 -0.63
N LEU A 391 -9.40 -13.37 0.30
CA LEU A 391 -10.72 -12.79 0.00
C LEU A 391 -10.71 -11.31 0.37
N LEU A 392 -10.35 -10.46 -0.58
CA LEU A 392 -10.46 -9.00 -0.46
C LEU A 392 -11.48 -8.50 -1.50
N PRO A 393 -12.43 -7.61 -1.13
CA PRO A 393 -13.46 -7.13 -2.06
C PRO A 393 -12.83 -6.37 -3.23
N LEU A 394 -13.38 -6.50 -4.45
CA LEU A 394 -12.85 -5.82 -5.64
C LEU A 394 -12.90 -4.28 -5.59
N GLU A 395 -13.54 -3.68 -4.58
CA GLU A 395 -13.45 -2.24 -4.27
C GLU A 395 -12.12 -1.85 -3.60
N GLN A 396 -11.29 -2.82 -3.17
CA GLN A 396 -9.99 -2.63 -2.54
C GLN A 396 -9.00 -3.75 -2.92
N ILE A 397 -8.17 -3.52 -3.95
CA ILE A 397 -6.69 -3.57 -3.85
C ILE A 397 -6.01 -3.32 -5.21
N ALA A 398 -5.07 -2.37 -5.18
CA ALA A 398 -3.69 -2.60 -5.58
C ALA A 398 -2.83 -2.21 -4.36
N VAL A 399 -1.71 -2.90 -4.09
CA VAL A 399 -0.79 -2.52 -3.01
C VAL A 399 0.06 -1.35 -3.49
N GLU A 400 0.34 -0.37 -2.63
CA GLU A 400 1.34 0.66 -2.95
C GLU A 400 2.27 0.98 -1.77
N TYR A 401 3.40 1.59 -2.13
CA TYR A 401 4.54 1.94 -1.30
C TYR A 401 4.93 3.39 -1.57
N ALA A 402 5.49 4.08 -0.59
CA ALA A 402 6.17 5.36 -0.77
C ALA A 402 7.29 5.50 0.28
N TRP A 403 8.35 6.25 -0.06
CA TRP A 403 9.25 7.02 0.82
C TRP A 403 10.54 7.39 0.05
N PHE A 404 10.44 8.41 -0.79
CA PHE A 404 11.51 9.24 -1.40
C PHE A 404 10.74 10.38 -2.13
N PHE A 405 11.15 11.66 -2.17
CA PHE A 405 12.47 12.27 -2.02
C PHE A 405 12.43 13.59 -1.24
N GLY A 406 13.62 14.11 -0.89
CA GLY A 406 13.89 15.54 -0.71
C GLY A 406 15.37 15.83 -1.01
N GLY A 407 15.73 16.68 -1.98
CA GLY A 407 14.89 17.39 -2.94
C GLY A 407 15.71 18.03 -4.07
N VAL A 408 15.20 19.17 -4.59
CA VAL A 408 15.66 20.01 -5.73
C VAL A 408 15.12 19.55 -7.10
N ILE A 409 14.37 20.35 -7.88
CA ILE A 409 13.76 21.68 -7.65
C ILE A 409 12.43 21.82 -8.47
N PRO A 410 11.41 22.60 -8.02
CA PRO A 410 10.13 22.77 -8.72
C PRO A 410 10.07 24.08 -9.55
N PRO A 411 8.94 24.45 -10.17
CA PRO A 411 8.13 23.64 -11.07
C PRO A 411 7.91 24.37 -12.42
N PHE A 412 7.95 23.65 -13.53
CA PHE A 412 7.64 24.21 -14.86
C PHE A 412 6.76 23.26 -15.67
N ASN A 413 5.75 23.82 -16.35
CA ASN A 413 5.20 23.16 -17.54
C ASN A 413 6.22 23.20 -18.69
N SER A 414 5.92 22.56 -19.83
CA SER A 414 6.80 22.52 -21.02
C SER A 414 7.07 23.87 -21.70
N ALA A 415 6.65 25.00 -21.09
CA ALA A 415 6.92 26.37 -21.52
C ALA A 415 7.45 27.29 -20.39
N GLY A 416 7.85 26.74 -19.24
CA GLY A 416 8.65 27.48 -18.25
C GLY A 416 7.91 28.48 -17.35
N LYS A 417 6.69 28.16 -16.86
CA LYS A 417 5.99 29.00 -15.86
C LYS A 417 5.34 28.26 -14.69
N LEU A 418 5.24 28.99 -13.58
CA LEU A 418 4.83 28.59 -12.23
C LEU A 418 3.39 29.07 -11.93
N ILE A 419 2.59 28.32 -11.16
CA ILE A 419 1.17 28.64 -10.88
C ILE A 419 0.80 28.42 -9.40
N GLY A 420 0.23 29.46 -8.77
CA GLY A 420 -0.85 29.33 -7.76
C GLY A 420 -0.47 29.06 -6.30
N SER A 421 -0.57 30.07 -5.45
CA SER A 421 -0.54 29.96 -3.98
C SER A 421 -1.93 30.22 -3.36
N LEU A 422 -2.14 29.81 -2.09
CA LEU A 422 -2.89 30.59 -1.07
C LEU A 422 -2.90 29.91 0.33
N ALA A 423 -2.66 30.72 1.38
CA ALA A 423 -3.19 30.74 2.77
C ALA A 423 -3.79 29.47 3.43
N THR A 424 -3.66 29.15 4.75
CA THR A 424 -2.98 29.70 5.95
C THR A 424 -3.12 28.63 7.09
N GLY A 425 -2.40 28.61 8.23
CA GLY A 425 -1.31 29.46 8.72
C GLY A 425 -1.46 29.81 10.23
N GLY A 426 -0.60 29.25 11.11
CA GLY A 426 -0.60 29.51 12.58
C GLY A 426 -0.11 28.32 13.42
N GLY A 427 0.98 28.48 14.17
CA GLY A 427 1.65 27.38 14.91
C GLY A 427 1.17 27.15 16.35
N GLY A 428 1.75 26.14 17.02
CA GLY A 428 1.50 25.85 18.44
C GLY A 428 1.75 24.38 18.81
N ALA A 429 3.01 23.99 18.95
CA ALA A 429 3.37 22.63 19.35
C ALA A 429 3.07 22.37 20.84
N VAL A 430 2.29 21.32 21.11
CA VAL A 430 2.18 20.68 22.43
C VAL A 430 2.44 19.20 22.20
N ASP A 431 3.45 18.66 22.87
CA ASP A 431 3.87 17.26 22.78
C ASP A 431 2.70 16.34 23.16
N ASN A 432 2.33 15.43 22.25
CA ASN A 432 1.20 14.52 22.40
C ASN A 432 1.59 13.13 21.85
N GLY A 433 1.16 12.10 22.57
CA GLY A 433 1.73 10.74 22.47
C GLY A 433 1.75 10.13 21.07
N THR A 434 2.77 9.31 20.84
CA THR A 434 3.02 8.62 19.57
C THR A 434 1.80 7.84 19.07
N VAL A 435 1.42 8.10 17.81
CA VAL A 435 0.28 7.44 17.16
C VAL A 435 0.57 5.94 16.99
N GLN A 436 -0.48 5.14 17.01
CA GLN A 436 -0.46 3.68 17.00
C GLN A 436 0.07 3.10 15.66
N VAL A 437 1.36 2.74 15.62
CA VAL A 437 2.13 2.51 14.37
C VAL A 437 1.91 1.15 13.68
N THR A 438 1.00 0.28 14.13
CA THR A 438 0.88 -1.09 13.54
C THR A 438 -0.53 -1.67 13.62
N VAL A 439 -1.04 -2.11 12.47
CA VAL A 439 -2.33 -2.80 12.30
C VAL A 439 -2.08 -4.07 11.49
N GLY A 440 -2.58 -5.21 11.98
CA GLY A 440 -2.41 -6.53 11.38
C GLY A 440 -3.36 -6.77 10.20
N PRO A 441 -3.20 -7.91 9.49
CA PRO A 441 -4.00 -8.25 8.30
C PRO A 441 -5.48 -8.53 8.60
N ASP A 442 -5.82 -8.77 9.87
CA ASP A 442 -7.19 -8.83 10.36
C ASP A 442 -7.85 -7.44 10.53
N GLY A 443 -7.09 -6.35 10.32
CA GLY A 443 -7.53 -4.98 10.57
C GLY A 443 -7.58 -4.60 12.05
N CYS A 444 -7.02 -5.42 12.94
CA CYS A 444 -6.86 -5.09 14.35
C CYS A 444 -5.44 -4.54 14.62
N PRO A 445 -5.29 -3.57 15.52
CA PRO A 445 -3.97 -3.08 15.96
C PRO A 445 -3.11 -4.22 16.51
N GLU A 446 -1.80 -4.20 16.22
CA GLU A 446 -0.85 -5.15 16.82
C GLU A 446 -0.26 -4.60 18.12
N ASN A 447 0.05 -3.31 18.12
CA ASN A 447 0.61 -2.55 19.24
C ASN A 447 -0.38 -1.44 19.67
N ALA A 448 -0.20 -0.89 20.87
CA ALA A 448 -0.95 0.28 21.37
C ALA A 448 0.01 1.31 21.97
N PRO A 449 -0.28 2.63 21.93
CA PRO A 449 0.57 3.63 22.56
C PRO A 449 0.64 3.43 24.08
N ASP A 450 1.73 3.89 24.71
CA ASP A 450 1.89 3.74 26.15
C ASP A 450 0.77 4.45 26.94
N ASN A 451 0.45 3.89 28.11
CA ASN A 451 -0.65 4.33 28.99
C ASN A 451 -2.06 4.34 28.34
N THR A 452 -2.27 3.71 27.18
CA THR A 452 -3.61 3.55 26.58
C THR A 452 -4.30 2.23 26.93
N LEU A 453 -3.58 1.23 27.42
CA LEU A 453 -4.13 -0.05 27.90
C LEU A 453 -4.10 -0.09 29.43
N ARG A 454 -5.21 0.24 30.09
CA ARG A 454 -5.31 0.37 31.56
C ARG A 454 -6.10 -0.78 32.18
N GLU A 455 -6.08 -0.85 33.51
CA GLU A 455 -6.93 -1.75 34.32
C GLU A 455 -6.87 -3.25 33.94
N GLY A 456 -5.68 -3.71 33.54
CA GLY A 456 -5.39 -5.08 33.09
C GLY A 456 -5.42 -5.29 31.58
N ALA A 457 -5.86 -4.32 30.76
CA ALA A 457 -5.95 -4.48 29.30
C ALA A 457 -4.60 -4.82 28.64
N LYS A 458 -3.48 -4.38 29.23
CA LYS A 458 -2.12 -4.67 28.76
C LYS A 458 -1.75 -6.16 28.87
N GLU A 459 -2.39 -6.91 29.76
CA GLU A 459 -2.16 -8.36 29.95
C GLU A 459 -2.86 -9.21 28.87
N ILE A 460 -4.02 -8.76 28.37
CA ILE A 460 -4.73 -9.38 27.24
C ILE A 460 -4.03 -9.03 25.93
N GLY A 461 -3.51 -7.81 25.81
CA GLY A 461 -2.91 -7.28 24.60
C GLY A 461 -3.97 -6.77 23.61
N ILE A 462 -3.69 -5.62 22.99
CA ILE A 462 -4.68 -4.90 22.17
C ILE A 462 -5.17 -5.71 20.96
N ARG A 463 -4.29 -6.51 20.33
CA ARG A 463 -4.68 -7.34 19.17
C ARG A 463 -5.70 -8.39 19.55
N LYS A 464 -5.46 -9.15 20.62
CA LYS A 464 -6.39 -10.16 21.12
C LYS A 464 -7.73 -9.52 21.48
N LEU A 465 -7.69 -8.46 22.30
CA LEU A 465 -8.91 -7.74 22.69
C LEU A 465 -9.70 -7.23 21.49
N CYS A 466 -9.03 -6.73 20.45
CA CYS A 466 -9.69 -6.32 19.20
C CYS A 466 -10.30 -7.51 18.46
N VAL A 467 -9.54 -8.60 18.24
CA VAL A 467 -10.02 -9.80 17.52
C VAL A 467 -11.23 -10.42 18.22
N ASP A 468 -11.19 -10.57 19.54
CA ASP A 468 -12.30 -11.11 20.33
C ASP A 468 -13.51 -10.16 20.33
N SER A 469 -13.27 -8.84 20.39
CA SER A 469 -14.34 -7.84 20.27
C SER A 469 -15.00 -7.86 18.88
N VAL A 470 -14.20 -7.99 17.81
CA VAL A 470 -14.66 -8.10 16.42
C VAL A 470 -15.47 -9.38 16.20
N ALA A 471 -15.02 -10.50 16.74
CA ALA A 471 -15.72 -11.79 16.63
C ALA A 471 -17.05 -11.83 17.40
N GLN A 472 -17.15 -11.08 18.50
CA GLN A 472 -18.36 -11.02 19.34
C GLN A 472 -19.30 -9.84 19.01
N ALA A 473 -18.89 -8.95 18.11
CA ALA A 473 -19.60 -7.73 17.75
C ALA A 473 -21.06 -7.99 17.30
N ARG A 474 -21.97 -7.06 17.59
CA ARG A 474 -23.39 -7.23 17.23
C ARG A 474 -23.65 -7.22 15.73
N THR A 475 -22.90 -6.43 14.97
CA THR A 475 -23.04 -6.24 13.52
C THR A 475 -21.66 -6.10 12.86
N PRO A 476 -21.52 -6.33 11.54
CA PRO A 476 -20.29 -6.04 10.81
C PRO A 476 -19.85 -4.57 10.95
N GLN A 477 -20.81 -3.65 11.04
CA GLN A 477 -20.56 -2.23 11.26
C GLN A 477 -20.00 -1.94 12.65
N ALA A 478 -20.50 -2.63 13.68
CA ALA A 478 -19.91 -2.59 15.02
C ALA A 478 -18.47 -3.15 15.02
N ALA A 479 -18.20 -4.24 14.30
CA ALA A 479 -16.85 -4.79 14.14
C ALA A 479 -15.89 -3.81 13.44
N MET A 480 -16.33 -3.10 12.40
CA MET A 480 -15.54 -2.05 11.74
C MET A 480 -15.30 -0.85 12.66
N ALA A 481 -16.29 -0.45 13.46
CA ALA A 481 -16.16 0.64 14.42
C ALA A 481 -15.22 0.30 15.58
N ILE A 482 -15.25 -0.94 16.10
CA ILE A 482 -14.29 -1.44 17.09
C ILE A 482 -12.86 -1.33 16.56
N LYS A 483 -12.60 -1.81 15.34
CA LYS A 483 -11.26 -1.73 14.72
C LYS A 483 -10.76 -0.29 14.70
N TRP A 484 -11.57 0.64 14.17
CA TRP A 484 -11.21 2.06 14.14
C TRP A 484 -10.98 2.65 15.54
N ALA A 485 -11.84 2.34 16.51
CA ALA A 485 -11.68 2.85 17.87
C ALA A 485 -10.39 2.33 18.54
N LEU A 486 -9.99 1.09 18.24
CA LEU A 486 -8.79 0.47 18.80
C LEU A 486 -7.50 0.78 18.01
N THR A 487 -7.57 1.35 16.79
CA THR A 487 -6.41 1.90 16.06
C THR A 487 -6.19 3.40 16.29
N HIS A 488 -7.11 4.08 16.98
CA HIS A 488 -7.02 5.50 17.31
C HIS A 488 -6.92 5.73 18.83
N LEU A 489 -6.17 4.86 19.51
CA LEU A 489 -5.75 5.09 20.90
C LEU A 489 -4.69 6.21 20.97
N GLY A 490 -4.58 6.89 22.11
CA GLY A 490 -3.64 7.99 22.33
C GLY A 490 -4.11 9.39 21.86
N TRP A 491 -5.27 9.50 21.22
CA TRP A 491 -5.86 10.79 20.82
C TRP A 491 -6.29 11.62 22.06
N PRO A 492 -5.81 12.86 22.24
CA PRO A 492 -6.21 13.71 23.36
C PRO A 492 -7.71 14.03 23.39
N TYR A 493 -8.25 14.12 24.60
CA TYR A 493 -9.62 14.56 24.83
C TYR A 493 -9.83 15.99 24.32
N ALA A 494 -10.88 16.20 23.52
CA ALA A 494 -11.32 17.52 23.08
C ALA A 494 -12.38 18.09 24.05
N PRO A 495 -12.12 19.20 24.76
CA PRO A 495 -13.17 19.96 25.45
C PRO A 495 -14.25 20.43 24.48
N LEU A 496 -15.52 20.46 24.90
CA LEU A 496 -16.67 20.83 24.06
C LEU A 496 -16.56 22.25 23.47
N ASP A 497 -15.92 23.15 24.22
CA ASP A 497 -15.65 24.56 23.88
C ASP A 497 -14.37 24.75 23.05
N SER A 498 -13.50 23.73 22.93
CA SER A 498 -12.25 23.83 22.18
C SER A 498 -12.41 23.89 20.65
N GLY A 499 -13.60 23.59 20.12
CA GLY A 499 -13.86 23.42 18.69
C GLY A 499 -13.32 22.12 18.09
N LYS A 500 -12.26 21.52 18.65
CA LYS A 500 -11.45 20.43 18.06
C LYS A 500 -12.13 19.07 17.90
N ARG A 501 -13.41 18.94 18.24
CA ARG A 501 -14.08 17.64 18.39
C ARG A 501 -14.19 16.80 17.11
N ASN A 502 -13.97 17.40 15.94
CA ASN A 502 -13.91 16.70 14.64
C ASN A 502 -12.50 16.56 14.07
N ASP A 503 -11.49 17.16 14.71
CA ASP A 503 -10.15 17.33 14.11
C ASP A 503 -9.43 15.98 14.04
N PRO A 504 -8.55 15.76 13.04
CA PRO A 504 -7.63 14.62 13.07
C PRO A 504 -6.82 14.63 14.38
N GLY A 505 -6.80 13.50 15.10
CA GLY A 505 -6.06 13.37 16.37
C GLY A 505 -6.81 13.79 17.64
N TRP A 506 -7.99 14.41 17.56
CA TRP A 506 -8.73 14.92 18.73
C TRP A 506 -10.17 14.38 18.79
N ALA A 507 -10.67 14.08 19.98
CA ALA A 507 -12.07 13.66 20.17
C ALA A 507 -12.61 13.86 21.59
N ASP A 508 -13.90 14.21 21.72
CA ASP A 508 -14.67 14.04 22.96
C ASP A 508 -15.28 12.63 23.02
N CYS A 509 -15.91 12.27 24.15
CA CYS A 509 -16.50 10.94 24.35
C CYS A 509 -17.45 10.50 23.21
N SER A 510 -18.31 11.41 22.77
CA SER A 510 -19.34 11.19 21.75
C SER A 510 -18.79 11.30 20.34
N SER A 511 -17.85 12.22 20.09
CA SER A 511 -17.21 12.33 18.77
C SER A 511 -16.24 11.19 18.48
N PHE A 512 -15.61 10.60 19.50
CA PHE A 512 -14.78 9.41 19.33
C PHE A 512 -15.60 8.22 18.83
N VAL A 513 -16.72 7.91 19.50
CA VAL A 513 -17.59 6.79 19.10
C VAL A 513 -18.39 7.08 17.82
N SER A 514 -18.77 8.34 17.54
CA SER A 514 -19.43 8.68 16.26
C SER A 514 -18.49 8.52 15.07
N ARG A 515 -17.22 8.92 15.24
CA ARG A 515 -16.19 8.79 14.20
C ARG A 515 -15.77 7.34 14.04
N ALA A 516 -15.72 6.55 15.09
CA ALA A 516 -15.55 5.10 14.97
C ALA A 516 -16.59 4.47 14.03
N TYR A 517 -17.86 4.88 14.09
CA TYR A 517 -18.89 4.39 13.16
C TYR A 517 -18.90 5.07 11.79
N ARG A 518 -18.52 6.35 11.66
CA ARG A 518 -18.49 7.06 10.36
C ARG A 518 -17.19 6.87 9.58
N ASP A 519 -16.05 7.17 10.22
CA ASP A 519 -14.72 7.27 9.62
C ASP A 519 -14.08 5.90 9.36
N SER A 520 -14.59 4.82 9.97
CA SER A 520 -14.30 3.43 9.57
C SER A 520 -14.95 3.03 8.24
N GLY A 521 -15.86 3.85 7.72
CA GLY A 521 -16.72 3.52 6.59
C GLY A 521 -17.91 2.61 6.93
N ALA A 522 -18.05 2.18 8.19
CA ALA A 522 -19.14 1.29 8.63
C ALA A 522 -20.53 1.90 8.39
N ILE A 523 -20.66 3.20 8.66
CA ILE A 523 -21.89 3.98 8.48
C ILE A 523 -21.50 5.38 7.94
N LYS A 524 -21.12 5.44 6.65
CA LYS A 524 -20.65 6.67 5.98
C LYS A 524 -21.57 7.89 6.17
N ASN A 525 -22.89 7.66 6.29
CA ASN A 525 -23.91 8.70 6.38
C ASN A 525 -24.45 8.93 7.81
N LEU A 526 -23.77 8.45 8.87
CA LEU A 526 -24.22 8.58 10.27
C LEU A 526 -24.56 10.02 10.68
N TYR A 527 -23.83 10.98 10.11
CA TYR A 527 -24.09 12.41 10.13
C TYR A 527 -23.44 13.06 8.90
N PRO A 528 -23.96 14.19 8.37
CA PRO A 528 -23.49 14.75 7.11
C PRO A 528 -22.01 15.15 7.14
N GLN A 529 -21.31 14.96 6.00
CA GLN A 529 -19.94 15.44 5.83
C GLN A 529 -19.88 16.96 6.01
N GLY A 530 -18.87 17.45 6.73
CA GLY A 530 -18.73 18.87 7.08
C GLY A 530 -19.57 19.34 8.27
N THR A 531 -20.42 18.49 8.86
CA THR A 531 -21.12 18.81 10.13
C THR A 531 -20.38 18.26 11.35
N ASN A 532 -20.64 18.87 12.50
CA ASN A 532 -20.17 18.38 13.79
C ASN A 532 -20.62 16.94 14.05
N ALA A 533 -19.76 16.17 14.72
CA ALA A 533 -20.13 14.91 15.34
C ALA A 533 -21.40 15.05 16.21
N PRO A 534 -22.26 14.01 16.28
CA PRO A 534 -23.29 13.89 17.30
C PRO A 534 -22.74 14.17 18.72
N VAL A 535 -23.60 14.66 19.60
CA VAL A 535 -23.32 14.68 21.05
C VAL A 535 -24.00 13.47 21.71
N THR A 536 -23.61 13.13 22.94
CA THR A 536 -24.14 11.98 23.69
C THR A 536 -25.68 11.92 23.66
N THR A 537 -26.37 13.04 23.91
CA THR A 537 -27.84 13.12 23.87
C THR A 537 -28.45 12.88 22.49
N THR A 538 -27.71 13.10 21.40
CA THR A 538 -28.14 12.77 20.04
C THR A 538 -28.24 11.26 19.84
N PHE A 539 -27.32 10.48 20.42
CA PHE A 539 -27.37 9.01 20.33
C PHE A 539 -28.61 8.43 21.03
N VAL A 540 -28.88 8.86 22.26
CA VAL A 540 -30.00 8.37 23.07
C VAL A 540 -31.37 8.58 22.39
N GLY A 541 -31.51 9.68 21.63
CA GLY A 541 -32.75 10.04 20.93
C GLY A 541 -32.82 9.63 19.45
N ALA A 542 -31.78 9.02 18.87
CA ALA A 542 -31.74 8.74 17.44
C ALA A 542 -32.59 7.53 17.05
N ARG A 543 -33.32 7.63 15.92
CA ARG A 543 -34.13 6.54 15.32
C ARG A 543 -33.34 5.26 14.98
N TRP A 544 -32.02 5.34 15.02
CA TRP A 544 -31.07 4.27 14.69
C TRP A 544 -30.32 3.72 15.91
N THR A 545 -30.61 4.17 17.13
CA THR A 545 -30.20 3.44 18.33
C THR A 545 -31.38 2.64 18.91
N HIS A 546 -31.10 1.44 19.40
CA HIS A 546 -32.06 0.63 20.14
C HIS A 546 -31.56 0.41 21.56
N LYS A 547 -32.33 0.87 22.55
CA LYS A 547 -32.01 0.70 23.98
C LYS A 547 -32.06 -0.78 24.38
N ILE A 548 -31.07 -1.23 25.13
CA ILE A 548 -30.94 -2.59 25.67
C ILE A 548 -30.54 -2.55 27.15
N THR A 549 -30.42 -3.71 27.81
CA THR A 549 -29.80 -3.79 29.15
C THR A 549 -28.29 -3.96 29.04
N LEU A 550 -27.55 -3.60 30.10
CA LEU A 550 -26.10 -3.81 30.17
C LEU A 550 -25.71 -5.30 30.07
N SER A 551 -26.54 -6.19 30.61
CA SER A 551 -26.41 -7.65 30.47
C SER A 551 -26.66 -8.18 29.05
N GLN A 552 -27.18 -7.37 28.14
CA GLN A 552 -27.35 -7.67 26.71
C GLN A 552 -26.30 -6.97 25.85
N ALA A 553 -25.42 -6.15 26.43
CA ALA A 553 -24.39 -5.42 25.71
C ALA A 553 -23.40 -6.38 25.04
N LYS A 554 -23.07 -6.08 23.79
CA LYS A 554 -22.06 -6.74 22.98
C LYS A 554 -20.98 -5.73 22.59
N PRO A 555 -19.80 -6.18 22.17
CA PRO A 555 -18.78 -5.29 21.65
C PRO A 555 -19.32 -4.41 20.51
N GLY A 556 -18.93 -3.13 20.54
CA GLY A 556 -19.39 -2.09 19.63
C GLY A 556 -20.68 -1.40 20.05
N ASP A 557 -21.46 -1.96 20.98
CA ASP A 557 -22.60 -1.26 21.58
C ASP A 557 -22.12 -0.06 22.41
N LEU A 558 -22.98 0.95 22.57
CA LEU A 558 -22.68 2.17 23.30
C LEU A 558 -23.21 2.09 24.74
N VAL A 559 -22.39 2.53 25.70
CA VAL A 559 -22.65 2.50 27.14
C VAL A 559 -22.42 3.89 27.74
N GLU A 560 -23.43 4.43 28.42
CA GLU A 560 -23.34 5.64 29.24
C GLU A 560 -23.38 5.27 30.73
N PRO A 561 -22.33 5.50 31.53
CA PRO A 561 -22.39 5.30 32.98
C PRO A 561 -23.31 6.32 33.66
N HIS A 562 -23.35 7.53 33.13
CA HIS A 562 -24.21 8.64 33.51
C HIS A 562 -24.51 9.48 32.27
N SER A 563 -25.60 10.25 32.30
CA SER A 563 -25.95 11.19 31.24
C SER A 563 -24.75 12.06 30.84
N GLY A 564 -24.53 12.20 29.53
CA GLY A 564 -23.53 13.11 28.95
C GLY A 564 -22.19 12.49 28.59
N HIS A 565 -21.82 11.32 29.14
CA HIS A 565 -20.59 10.61 28.78
C HIS A 565 -20.89 9.24 28.17
N VAL A 566 -20.23 8.87 27.08
CA VAL A 566 -20.41 7.60 26.36
C VAL A 566 -19.10 6.87 26.11
N ALA A 567 -19.15 5.54 26.12
CA ALA A 567 -18.07 4.63 25.75
C ALA A 567 -18.57 3.56 24.77
N MET A 568 -17.65 2.94 24.02
CA MET A 568 -17.94 1.74 23.24
C MET A 568 -17.55 0.49 24.03
N GLN A 569 -18.45 -0.48 24.13
CA GLN A 569 -18.22 -1.77 24.78
C GLN A 569 -17.22 -2.62 23.99
N LEU A 570 -16.39 -3.40 24.68
CA LEU A 570 -15.46 -4.39 24.10
C LEU A 570 -15.71 -5.79 24.71
N ALA A 571 -14.96 -6.79 24.23
CA ALA A 571 -14.87 -8.11 24.84
C ALA A 571 -14.20 -8.07 26.22
N ASP A 572 -14.15 -9.23 26.89
CA ASP A 572 -13.41 -9.49 28.15
C ASP A 572 -13.71 -8.53 29.33
N GLY A 573 -14.85 -7.83 29.27
CA GLY A 573 -15.25 -6.83 30.26
C GLY A 573 -14.49 -5.52 30.16
N TYR A 574 -14.15 -5.06 28.95
CA TYR A 574 -13.50 -3.77 28.68
C TYR A 574 -14.38 -2.79 27.92
N LYS A 575 -13.96 -1.52 27.86
CA LYS A 575 -14.52 -0.41 27.10
C LYS A 575 -13.41 0.35 26.39
N VAL A 576 -13.72 1.07 25.30
CA VAL A 576 -12.87 2.12 24.73
C VAL A 576 -13.60 3.46 24.72
N HIS A 577 -12.92 4.52 25.16
CA HIS A 577 -13.50 5.87 25.27
C HIS A 577 -12.45 6.98 25.27
N THR A 578 -12.92 8.23 25.28
CA THR A 578 -12.22 9.47 25.68
C THR A 578 -13.09 10.12 26.76
N ASN A 579 -12.54 10.54 27.91
CA ASN A 579 -13.36 10.89 29.09
C ASN A 579 -13.10 12.27 29.73
N GLN A 580 -11.88 12.80 29.72
CA GLN A 580 -11.56 14.05 30.42
C GLN A 580 -10.34 14.77 29.84
N THR A 581 -10.32 16.10 30.00
CA THR A 581 -9.21 16.99 29.61
C THR A 581 -7.89 16.56 30.27
N GLY A 582 -6.80 16.58 29.51
CA GLY A 582 -5.48 16.13 29.97
C GLY A 582 -5.28 14.61 29.94
N ASP A 583 -6.23 13.86 29.38
CA ASP A 583 -6.15 12.42 29.16
C ASP A 583 -6.51 12.07 27.71
N VAL A 584 -6.27 10.81 27.31
CA VAL A 584 -6.31 10.31 25.94
C VAL A 584 -7.37 9.23 25.71
N SER A 585 -7.60 8.88 24.45
CA SER A 585 -8.37 7.71 24.04
C SER A 585 -7.66 6.42 24.48
N LYS A 586 -8.43 5.54 25.12
CA LYS A 586 -7.87 4.41 25.88
C LYS A 586 -8.87 3.28 26.08
N VAL A 587 -8.31 2.14 26.46
CA VAL A 587 -9.01 0.94 26.92
C VAL A 587 -8.93 0.85 28.45
N GLU A 588 -10.08 0.60 29.07
CA GLU A 588 -10.30 0.43 30.51
C GLU A 588 -11.37 -0.65 30.75
N ARG A 589 -11.62 -1.06 31.99
CA ARG A 589 -12.72 -1.97 32.32
C ARG A 589 -14.08 -1.37 31.97
N ALA A 590 -15.01 -2.23 31.57
CA ALA A 590 -16.40 -1.87 31.34
C ALA A 590 -17.05 -1.39 32.64
N TYR A 591 -18.04 -0.51 32.53
CA TYR A 591 -18.75 0.01 33.70
C TYR A 591 -19.60 -1.09 34.35
N SER A 592 -19.61 -1.14 35.69
CA SER A 592 -20.43 -2.07 36.48
C SER A 592 -21.93 -1.70 36.51
N SER A 593 -22.26 -0.47 36.09
CA SER A 593 -23.62 0.04 35.93
C SER A 593 -23.69 1.02 34.77
N ALA A 594 -24.89 1.23 34.22
CA ALA A 594 -25.12 2.15 33.12
C ALA A 594 -26.45 2.88 33.26
N TYR A 595 -26.45 4.18 32.99
CA TYR A 595 -27.63 5.02 32.83
C TYR A 595 -28.38 4.71 31.53
N TRP A 596 -27.63 4.48 30.45
CA TRP A 596 -28.17 4.04 29.17
C TRP A 596 -27.21 3.07 28.48
N VAL A 597 -27.78 2.11 27.74
CA VAL A 597 -27.05 1.21 26.85
C VAL A 597 -27.87 1.07 25.58
N GLY A 598 -27.23 1.15 24.43
CA GLY A 598 -27.91 0.97 23.14
C GLY A 598 -26.96 0.57 22.02
N TRP A 599 -27.50 -0.12 21.02
CA TRP A 599 -26.76 -0.53 19.84
C TRP A 599 -27.21 0.25 18.61
N ILE A 600 -26.29 0.50 17.67
CA ILE A 600 -26.59 1.20 16.42
C ILE A 600 -27.08 0.20 15.38
N ASP A 601 -28.28 0.42 14.84
CA ASP A 601 -28.88 -0.32 13.73
C ASP A 601 -28.56 0.37 12.40
N PRO A 602 -27.63 -0.18 11.59
CA PRO A 602 -27.21 0.45 10.35
C PRO A 602 -28.31 0.49 9.28
N SER A 603 -29.41 -0.25 9.45
CA SER A 603 -30.56 -0.22 8.54
C SER A 603 -31.50 0.96 8.76
N LYS A 604 -31.27 1.77 9.81
CA LYS A 604 -32.14 2.86 10.26
C LYS A 604 -31.50 4.25 10.17
N VAL A 605 -30.26 4.34 9.70
CA VAL A 605 -29.51 5.59 9.62
C VAL A 605 -30.07 6.51 8.53
#